data_AF-A0A949RTY8-F1
#
_entry.id   AF-A0A949RTY8-F1
#
_cell.length_a   1.000
_cell.length_b   1.000
_cell.length_c   1.000
_cell.angle_alpha   90.00
_cell.angle_beta   90.00
_cell.angle_gamma   90.00
#
_symmetry.space_group_name_H-M   'P 1'
#
loop_
_entity.id
_entity.type
_entity.pdbx_description
1 polymer ?
#
loop_
_entity_poly.entity_id
_entity_poly.type
_entity_poly.pdbx_seq_one_letter_code
_entity_poly.pdbx_strand_id
1 'polypeptide(L)'
;MVCHPPHPDSIAGLRHLREEVARRGDECLSLLLAGLDVYTSLGREWELLEIMRKFAHDAEDMVRNTPSADELKRLYEGNGDTSSSAG
;
A
#
# COMPACT_ATOMS: atom_id res chain seq x y z
N MET A 1 -16.99 -7.73 5.62
CA MET A 1 -17.02 -6.51 6.46
C MET A 1 -16.01 -5.55 5.87
N VAL A 2 -16.44 -4.42 5.31
CA VAL A 2 -15.54 -3.38 4.83
C VAL A 2 -15.19 -2.51 6.04
N CYS A 3 -14.20 -2.94 6.81
CA CYS A 3 -13.65 -2.12 7.88
C CYS A 3 -13.02 -0.89 7.24
N HIS A 4 -13.68 0.27 7.33
CA HIS A 4 -13.08 1.51 6.89
C HIS A 4 -11.82 1.76 7.73
N PRO A 5 -10.73 2.26 7.14
CA PRO A 5 -9.52 2.56 7.89
C PRO A 5 -9.86 3.54 9.02
N PRO A 6 -9.40 3.29 10.26
CA PRO A 6 -9.76 4.15 11.39
C PRO A 6 -9.29 5.58 11.16
N HIS A 7 -10.13 6.59 11.39
CA HIS A 7 -9.79 7.99 11.19
C HIS A 7 -8.51 8.37 11.98
N PRO A 8 -7.55 9.11 11.40
CA PRO A 8 -6.29 9.47 12.07
C PRO A 8 -6.52 10.12 13.44
N ASP A 9 -7.53 10.98 13.55
CA ASP A 9 -7.89 11.63 14.82
C ASP A 9 -8.36 10.64 15.89
N SER A 10 -9.05 9.55 15.50
CA SER A 10 -9.45 8.49 16.44
C SER A 10 -8.24 7.76 17.01
N ILE A 11 -7.18 7.56 16.21
CA ILE A 11 -5.93 6.94 16.68
C ILE A 11 -5.20 7.88 17.64
N ALA A 12 -5.10 9.16 17.27
CA ALA A 12 -4.48 10.17 18.11
C ALA A 12 -5.20 10.27 19.46
N GLY A 13 -6.53 10.27 19.44
CA GLY A 13 -7.36 10.20 20.66
C GLY A 13 -7.11 8.93 21.48
N LEU A 14 -7.01 7.76 20.84
CA LEU A 14 -6.71 6.49 21.52
C LEU A 14 -5.35 6.52 22.23
N ARG A 15 -4.32 7.05 21.55
CA ARG A 15 -2.96 7.16 22.11
C ARG A 15 -2.92 8.15 23.27
N HIS A 16 -3.61 9.27 23.13
CA HIS A 16 -3.75 10.25 24.21
C HIS A 16 -4.45 9.65 25.44
N LEU A 17 -5.57 8.93 25.23
CA LEU A 17 -6.29 8.26 26.30
C LEU A 17 -5.41 7.23 27.03
N ARG A 18 -4.60 6.45 26.29
CA ARG A 18 -3.64 5.52 26.89
C ARG A 18 -2.64 6.23 27.79
N GLU A 19 -2.09 7.37 27.36
CA GLU A 19 -1.16 8.17 28.16
C GLU A 19 -1.81 8.76 29.41
N GLU A 20 -3.07 9.18 29.34
CA GLU A 20 -3.83 9.62 30.50
C GLU A 20 -4.06 8.49 31.51
N VAL A 21 -4.46 7.31 31.03
CA VAL A 21 -4.72 6.12 31.84
C VAL A 21 -3.43 5.61 32.50
N ALA A 22 -2.33 5.55 31.75
CA ALA A 22 -1.02 5.19 32.27
C ALA A 22 -0.55 6.16 33.37
N ARG A 23 -0.74 7.47 33.19
CA ARG A 23 -0.43 8.47 34.24
C ARG A 23 -1.26 8.30 35.51
N ARG A 24 -2.46 7.73 35.41
CA ARG A 24 -3.33 7.43 36.57
C ARG A 24 -2.97 6.12 37.26
N GLY A 25 -2.02 5.36 36.72
CA GLY A 25 -1.59 4.06 37.25
C GLY A 25 -2.55 2.91 36.98
N ASP A 26 -3.46 3.06 36.02
CA ASP A 26 -4.37 1.99 35.60
C ASP A 26 -3.71 1.15 34.50
N GLU A 27 -2.86 0.21 34.94
CA GLU A 27 -2.07 -0.67 34.07
C GLU A 27 -2.95 -1.59 33.21
N CYS A 28 -4.08 -2.05 33.75
CA CYS A 28 -4.98 -2.97 33.05
C CYS A 28 -5.63 -2.29 31.84
N LEU A 29 -6.20 -1.11 32.05
CA LEU A 29 -6.82 -0.35 30.96
C LEU A 29 -5.76 0.16 29.97
N SER A 30 -4.59 0.58 30.44
CA SER A 30 -3.47 1.00 29.58
C SER A 30 -3.06 -0.13 28.61
N LEU A 31 -2.94 -1.37 29.12
CA LEU A 31 -2.59 -2.54 28.31
C LEU A 31 -3.68 -2.85 27.26
N LEU A 32 -4.96 -2.77 27.64
CA LEU A 32 -6.06 -2.97 26.70
C LEU A 32 -6.06 -1.94 25.57
N LEU A 33 -5.83 -0.67 25.89
CA LEU A 33 -5.74 0.41 24.89
C LEU A 33 -4.52 0.24 23.98
N ALA A 34 -3.40 -0.27 24.50
CA ALA A 34 -2.23 -0.62 23.69
C ALA A 34 -2.55 -1.75 22.70
N GLY A 35 -3.28 -2.79 23.13
CA GLY A 35 -3.73 -3.86 22.24
C GLY A 35 -4.62 -3.36 21.09
N LEU A 36 -5.50 -2.39 21.38
CA LEU A 36 -6.35 -1.77 20.37
C LEU A 36 -5.55 -0.94 19.34
N ASP A 37 -4.52 -0.20 19.79
CA ASP A 37 -3.61 0.56 18.90
C ASP A 37 -2.87 -0.39 17.94
N VAL A 38 -2.42 -1.55 18.42
CA VAL A 38 -1.79 -2.60 17.59
C VAL A 38 -2.78 -3.19 16.59
N TYR A 39 -3.96 -3.58 17.04
CA TYR A 39 -5.00 -4.16 16.17
C TYR A 39 -5.38 -3.21 15.02
N THR A 40 -5.58 -1.92 15.35
CA THR A 40 -5.94 -0.90 14.35
C THR A 40 -4.81 -0.55 13.40
N SER A 41 -3.56 -0.68 13.82
CA SER A 41 -2.38 -0.49 12.97
C SER A 41 -2.23 -1.67 11.99
N LEU A 42 -2.35 -2.90 12.48
CA LEU A 42 -2.26 -4.11 11.65
C LEU A 42 -3.39 -4.22 10.63
N GLY A 43 -4.60 -3.78 10.99
CA GLY A 43 -5.74 -3.79 10.07
C GLY A 43 -5.49 -2.97 8.80
N ARG A 44 -4.81 -1.83 8.91
CA ARG A 44 -4.45 -0.99 7.75
C ARG A 44 -3.44 -1.65 6.84
N GLU A 45 -2.38 -2.21 7.41
CA GLU A 45 -1.33 -2.89 6.65
C GLU A 45 -1.90 -4.10 5.91
N TRP A 46 -2.82 -4.83 6.55
CA TRP A 46 -3.50 -5.95 5.91
C TRP A 46 -4.37 -5.51 4.73
N GLU A 47 -5.15 -4.43 4.87
CA GLU A 47 -5.96 -3.88 3.78
C GLU A 47 -5.10 -3.41 2.61
N LEU A 48 -3.99 -2.73 2.89
CA LEU A 48 -3.01 -2.32 1.87
C LEU A 48 -2.45 -3.53 1.12
N LEU A 49 -2.03 -4.58 1.84
CA LEU A 49 -1.50 -5.79 1.24
C LEU A 49 -2.55 -6.49 0.36
N GLU A 50 -3.81 -6.49 0.77
CA GLU A 50 -4.89 -7.07 -0.03
C GLU A 50 -5.17 -6.27 -1.31
N ILE A 51 -5.14 -4.93 -1.22
CA ILE A 51 -5.24 -4.05 -2.38
C ILE A 51 -4.06 -4.30 -3.34
N MET A 52 -2.84 -4.37 -2.82
CA MET A 52 -1.64 -4.64 -3.64
C MET A 52 -1.70 -6.03 -4.28
N ARG A 53 -2.15 -7.04 -3.55
CA ARG A 53 -2.33 -8.40 -4.08
C ARG A 53 -3.35 -8.42 -5.21
N LYS A 54 -4.50 -7.78 -5.01
CA LYS A 54 -5.53 -7.65 -6.05
C LYS A 54 -5.00 -6.90 -7.26
N PHE A 55 -4.34 -5.76 -7.04
CA PHE A 55 -3.74 -4.98 -8.11
C PHE A 55 -2.70 -5.78 -8.91
N ALA A 56 -1.83 -6.54 -8.25
CA ALA A 56 -0.85 -7.38 -8.91
C ALA A 56 -1.50 -8.44 -9.80
N HIS A 57 -2.59 -9.05 -9.31
CA HIS A 57 -3.36 -10.03 -10.09
C HIS A 57 -4.04 -9.38 -11.30
N ASP A 58 -4.70 -8.23 -11.11
CA ASP A 58 -5.39 -7.51 -12.18
C ASP A 58 -4.39 -6.95 -13.23
N ALA A 59 -3.20 -6.52 -12.77
CA ALA A 59 -2.17 -5.99 -13.64
C ALA A 59 -1.61 -7.04 -14.60
N GLU A 60 -1.48 -8.31 -14.17
CA GLU A 60 -0.88 -9.38 -14.98
C GLU A 60 -1.53 -9.50 -16.37
N ASP A 61 -2.86 -9.42 -16.44
CA ASP A 61 -3.61 -9.45 -17.69
C ASP A 61 -3.45 -8.16 -18.51
N MET A 62 -3.31 -7.01 -17.85
CA MET A 62 -3.10 -5.72 -18.51
C MET A 62 -1.71 -5.60 -19.15
N VAL A 63 -0.66 -6.11 -18.48
CA VAL A 63 0.72 -5.99 -18.97
C VAL A 63 1.12 -7.12 -19.93
N ARG A 64 0.27 -8.15 -20.10
CA ARG A 64 0.56 -9.37 -20.85
C ARG A 64 1.05 -9.15 -22.30
N ASN A 65 0.57 -8.08 -22.95
CA ASN A 65 0.96 -7.70 -24.31
C ASN A 65 1.77 -6.40 -24.35
N THR A 66 2.22 -5.90 -23.21
CA THR A 66 3.03 -4.68 -23.15
C THR A 66 4.48 -5.07 -23.42
N PRO A 67 5.12 -4.52 -24.46
CA PRO A 67 6.52 -4.80 -24.74
C PRO A 67 7.39 -4.35 -23.57
N SER A 68 8.39 -5.16 -23.27
CA SER A 68 9.40 -4.85 -22.26
C SER A 68 10.18 -3.59 -22.63
N ALA A 69 10.82 -2.96 -21.64
CA ALA A 69 11.66 -1.79 -21.85
C ALA A 69 12.77 -2.04 -22.90
N ASP A 70 13.33 -3.26 -22.92
CA ASP A 70 14.36 -3.66 -23.88
C ASP A 70 13.79 -3.85 -25.29
N GLU A 71 12.59 -4.40 -25.42
CA GLU A 71 11.89 -4.50 -26.72
C GLU A 71 11.53 -3.12 -27.27
N LEU A 72 11.07 -2.20 -26.42
CA LEU A 72 10.80 -0.81 -26.78
C LEU A 72 12.07 -0.09 -27.24
N LYS A 73 13.19 -0.30 -26.53
CA LYS A 73 14.49 0.27 -26.91
C LYS A 73 14.94 -0.22 -28.27
N ARG A 74 14.78 -1.52 -28.56
CA ARG A 74 15.09 -2.11 -29.89
C ARG A 74 14.18 -1.58 -30.99
N LEU A 75 12.89 -1.37 -30.73
CA LEU A 75 11.96 -0.78 -31.70
C LEU A 75 12.31 0.68 -32.03
N TYR A 76 12.79 1.43 -31.03
CA TYR A 76 13.20 2.81 -31.20
C TYR A 76 14.54 2.93 -31.93
N GLU A 77 15.51 2.09 -31.58
CA GLU A 77 16.84 2.06 -32.20
C GLU A 77 16.79 1.45 -33.62
N GLY A 78 15.93 0.45 -33.87
CA GLY A 78 15.82 -0.26 -35.15
C GLY A 78 15.04 0.47 -36.26
N ASN A 79 14.23 1.48 -35.92
CA ASN A 79 13.52 2.31 -36.90
C ASN A 79 14.36 3.51 -37.41
N GLY A 80 15.61 3.66 -36.96
CA GLY A 80 16.54 4.69 -37.45
C GLY A 80 17.12 4.42 -38.84
N ASP A 81 17.12 3.16 -39.31
CA ASP A 81 17.91 2.74 -40.47
C ASP A 81 17.13 2.54 -41.79
N THR A 82 15.81 2.71 -41.80
CA THR A 82 14.98 2.46 -43.02
C THR A 82 14.68 3.71 -43.86
N SER A 83 15.33 4.85 -43.61
CA SER A 83 15.14 6.08 -44.41
C SER A 83 16.29 6.45 -45.36
N SER A 84 17.33 5.63 -45.50
CA SER A 84 18.43 5.86 -46.46
C SER A 84 18.58 4.73 -47.50
N SER A 85 17.51 4.46 -48.24
CA SER A 85 17.55 3.64 -49.46
C SER A 85 16.55 4.17 -50.50
N ALA A 86 16.66 5.47 -50.80
CA ALA A 86 16.23 6.03 -52.08
C ALA A 86 17.48 6.66 -52.72
N GLY A 87 18.03 5.97 -53.72
CA GLY A 87 19.22 6.39 -54.46
C GLY A 87 19.61 5.34 -55.47
#